data_AF-A0A8J7HT89-F1
#
_entry.id   AF-A0A8J7HT89-F1
#
_cell.length_a   1.000
_cell.length_b   1.000
_cell.length_c   1.000
_cell.angle_alpha   90.00
_cell.angle_beta   90.00
_cell.angle_gamma   90.00
#
_symmetry.space_group_name_H-M   'P 1'
#
loop_
_entity.id
_entity.type
_entity.pdbx_description
1 polymer ?
#
loop_
_entity_poly.entity_id
_entity_poly.type
_entity_poly.pdbx_seq_one_letter_code
_entity_poly.pdbx_strand_id
1 'polypeptide(L)' 'MLLALFEFLNVFSSINWEVIFQLLSVALIVLAGPAVIFVLAFRNGNL' A
#
# COMPACT_ATOMS: atom_id res chain seq x y z
N MET A 1 18.72 -28.36 -2.47
CA MET A 1 18.41 -27.50 -1.30
C MET A 1 18.73 -26.03 -1.58
N LEU A 2 19.99 -25.67 -1.90
CA LEU A 2 20.36 -24.30 -2.26
C LEU A 2 19.64 -23.79 -3.54
N LEU A 3 19.47 -24.64 -4.54
CA LEU A 3 18.69 -24.34 -5.76
C LEU A 3 17.22 -24.02 -5.45
N ALA A 4 16.58 -24.75 -4.53
CA ALA A 4 15.19 -24.50 -4.17
C ALA A 4 14.98 -23.14 -3.49
N LEU A 5 15.97 -22.70 -2.70
CA LEU A 5 15.95 -21.37 -2.10
C LEU A 5 16.06 -20.26 -3.16
N PHE A 6 16.92 -20.45 -4.17
CA PHE A 6 17.09 -19.51 -5.27
C PHE A 6 15.82 -19.37 -6.11
N GLU A 7 15.15 -20.49 -6.43
CA GLU A 7 13.85 -20.49 -7.12
C GLU A 7 12.79 -19.71 -6.34
N PHE A 8 12.73 -19.89 -5.01
CA PHE A 8 11.82 -19.13 -4.15
C PHE A 8 12.08 -17.62 -4.22
N LEU A 9 13.33 -17.18 -4.11
CA LEU A 9 13.68 -15.76 -4.17
C LEU A 9 13.40 -15.15 -5.54
N ASN A 10 13.57 -15.91 -6.63
CA ASN A 10 13.29 -15.45 -7.99
C ASN A 10 11.79 -15.18 -8.22
N VAL A 11 10.91 -16.01 -7.66
CA VAL A 11 9.45 -15.78 -7.71
C VAL A 11 9.11 -14.44 -7.06
N PHE A 12 9.69 -14.14 -5.89
CA PHE A 12 9.46 -12.85 -5.24
C PHE A 12 10.10 -11.70 -6.02
N SER A 13 11.32 -11.84 -6.53
CA SER A 13 12.02 -10.75 -7.25
C SER A 13 11.49 -10.48 -8.66
N SER A 14 10.71 -11.40 -9.25
CA SER A 14 10.10 -11.22 -10.58
C SER A 14 9.01 -10.15 -10.62
N ILE A 15 8.52 -9.73 -9.45
CA ILE A 15 7.46 -8.74 -9.30
C ILE A 15 8.08 -7.34 -9.23
N ASN A 16 7.47 -6.37 -9.92
CA ASN A 16 7.84 -4.96 -9.85
C ASN A 16 7.43 -4.33 -8.50
N TRP A 17 8.21 -4.60 -7.44
CA TRP A 17 7.97 -4.11 -6.09
C TRP A 17 7.93 -2.59 -5.99
N GLU A 18 8.68 -1.89 -6.85
CA GLU A 18 8.68 -0.43 -6.92
C GLU A 18 7.29 0.12 -7.26
N VAL A 19 6.65 -0.38 -8.33
CA VAL A 19 5.32 0.08 -8.76
C VAL A 19 4.26 -0.25 -7.70
N ILE A 20 4.35 -1.41 -7.05
CA ILE A 20 3.44 -1.80 -5.97
C ILE A 20 3.54 -0.80 -4.81
N PHE A 21 4.75 -0.44 -4.39
CA PHE A 21 4.95 0.50 -3.29
C PHE A 21 4.51 1.93 -3.65
N GLN A 22 4.71 2.34 -4.91
CA GLN A 22 4.24 3.61 -5.43
C GLN A 22 2.70 3.69 -5.41
N LEU A 23 2.03 2.66 -5.94
CA LEU A 23 0.56 2.59 -5.93
C LEU A 23 0.01 2.51 -4.51
N LEU A 24 0.65 1.76 -3.61
CA LEU A 24 0.28 1.72 -2.19
C LEU A 24 0.37 3.10 -1.55
N SER A 25 1.48 3.81 -1.79
CA SER A 25 1.71 5.15 -1.23
C SER A 25 0.67 6.14 -1.73
N VAL A 26 0.39 6.14 -3.04
CA VAL A 26 -0.64 7.00 -3.64
C VAL A 26 -2.03 6.64 -3.10
N ALA A 27 -2.36 5.35 -3.00
CA ALA A 27 -3.65 4.91 -2.45
C ALA A 27 -3.85 5.40 -1.00
N LEU A 28 -2.81 5.33 -0.17
CA LEU A 28 -2.86 5.84 1.20
C LEU A 28 -3.05 7.36 1.25
N ILE A 29 -2.36 8.12 0.40
CA ILE A 29 -2.50 9.59 0.32
C ILE A 29 -3.92 9.96 -0.14
N VAL A 30 -4.42 9.29 -1.17
CA VAL A 30 -5.77 9.54 -1.71
C VAL A 30 -6.85 9.15 -0.68
N LEU A 31 -6.63 8.11 0.12
CA LEU A 31 -7.52 7.74 1.22
C LEU A 31 -7.43 8.69 2.43
N ALA A 32 -6.27 9.30 2.70
CA ALA A 32 -6.09 10.19 3.83
C ALA A 32 -7.00 11.42 3.77
N GLY A 33 -7.21 11.99 2.58
CA GLY A 33 -8.14 13.13 2.37
C GLY A 33 -9.58 12.85 2.85
N PRO A 34 -10.30 11.89 2.23
CA PRO A 34 -11.65 11.53 2.64
C PRO A 34 -11.69 10.91 4.04
N ALA A 35 -10.63 10.22 4.50
CA ALA A 35 -10.60 9.68 5.86
C ALA A 35 -10.72 10.77 6.93
N VAL A 36 -10.03 11.91 6.76
CA VAL A 36 -10.13 13.03 7.72
C VAL A 36 -11.53 13.62 7.73
N ILE A 37 -12.13 13.84 6.55
CA ILE A 37 -13.50 14.36 6.43
C ILE A 37 -14.51 13.38 7.04
N PHE A 38 -14.37 12.08 6.77
CA PHE A 38 -15.22 11.03 7.33
C PHE A 38 -15.17 11.04 8.86
N VAL A 39 -13.98 11.17 9.44
CA VAL A 39 -13.80 11.26 10.90
C VAL A 39 -14.43 12.53 11.47
N LEU A 40 -14.28 13.68 10.81
CA LEU A 40 -14.88 14.95 11.27
C LEU A 40 -16.41 14.91 11.19
N ALA A 41 -16.96 14.38 10.09
CA ALA A 41 -18.40 14.24 9.91
C ALA A 41 -19.02 13.28 10.93
N PHE A 42 -18.38 12.12 11.20
CA PHE A 42 -18.85 11.17 12.20
C PHE A 42 -18.85 11.75 13.62
N ARG A 43 -17.88 12.62 13.91
CA ARG A 43 -17.75 13.28 15.23
C ARG A 43 -18.57 14.56 15.36
N ASN A 44 -19.41 14.90 14.36
CA ASN A 44 -20.12 16.19 14.27
C ASN A 44 -19.20 17.39 14.54
N GLY A 45 -17.96 17.30 14.07
CA GLY A 45 -16.97 18.38 14.18
C GLY A 45 -17.26 19.50 13.20
N ASN A 46 -16.52 20.61 13.31
CA ASN A 46 -16.57 21.67 12.32
C ASN A 46 -15.88 21.19 11.03
N LEU A 47 -16.68 21.01 9.97
CA LEU A 47 -16.22 20.63 8.63
C LEU A 47 -15.63 21.82 7.89
#